data_AF-A0A0B6Y6W8-F1
#
_entry.id   AF-A0A0B6Y6W8-F1
#
_cell.length_a   1.000
_cell.length_b   1.000
_cell.length_c   1.000
_cell.angle_alpha   90.00
_cell.angle_beta   90.00
_cell.angle_gamma   90.00
#
_symmetry.space_group_name_H-M   'P 1'
#
loop_
_entity.id
_entity.type
_entity.pdbx_description
1 polymer ?
#
loop_
_entity_poly.entity_id
_entity_poly.type
_entity_poly.pdbx_seq_one_letter_code
_entity_poly.pdbx_strand_id
1 'polypeptide(L)'
;TDDSSWLKAYKGLESGYVPTNYVKIEPHEWYKGPMTRAESERFLLQLDARGNPIYFDGCFVIRRSESDQTSFAVSIKFESTVQH
;
A
#
# COMPACT_ATOMS: atom_id res chain seq x y z
N THR A 1 -24.31 13.00 7.65
CA THR A 1 -23.89 12.46 8.96
C THR A 1 -24.00 10.97 8.86
N ASP A 2 -22.93 10.31 8.47
CA ASP A 2 -22.91 8.84 8.37
C ASP A 2 -21.64 8.34 9.05
N ASP A 3 -21.56 8.62 10.36
CA ASP A 3 -20.54 8.09 11.25
C ASP A 3 -20.91 6.64 11.57
N SER A 4 -20.68 5.75 10.59
CA SER A 4 -20.80 4.32 10.82
C SER A 4 -19.75 3.94 11.87
N SER A 5 -20.19 3.86 13.12
CA SER A 5 -19.35 3.65 14.30
C SER A 5 -18.88 2.20 14.45
N TRP A 6 -19.10 1.37 13.41
CA TRP A 6 -18.86 -0.06 13.39
C TRP A 6 -18.26 -0.50 12.06
N LEU A 7 -17.21 -1.32 12.12
CA LEU A 7 -16.55 -1.96 10.98
C LEU A 7 -16.83 -3.46 11.00
N LYS A 8 -16.98 -4.08 9.83
CA LYS A 8 -17.01 -5.55 9.74
C LYS A 8 -15.59 -6.09 9.78
N ALA A 9 -15.29 -6.98 10.73
CA ALA A 9 -14.00 -7.61 10.91
C ALA A 9 -14.08 -9.13 10.69
N TYR A 10 -12.95 -9.72 10.32
CA TYR A 10 -12.78 -11.15 10.11
C TYR A 10 -11.55 -11.64 10.87
N LYS A 11 -11.68 -12.78 11.56
CA LYS A 11 -10.58 -13.45 12.26
C LYS A 11 -10.62 -14.94 11.94
N GLY A 12 -9.79 -15.36 10.99
CA GLY A 12 -9.88 -16.72 10.44
C GLY A 12 -11.22 -16.90 9.73
N LEU A 13 -12.04 -17.85 10.21
CA LEU A 13 -13.38 -18.12 9.68
C LEU A 13 -14.49 -17.35 10.41
N GLU A 14 -14.17 -16.67 11.52
CA GLU A 14 -15.13 -15.90 12.30
C GLU A 14 -15.28 -14.48 11.74
N SER A 15 -16.49 -13.93 11.80
CA SER A 15 -16.76 -12.54 11.42
C SER A 15 -17.69 -11.85 12.41
N GLY A 16 -17.57 -10.54 12.53
CA GLY A 16 -18.40 -9.73 13.43
C GLY A 16 -18.23 -8.24 13.17
N TYR A 17 -18.95 -7.41 13.91
CA TYR A 17 -18.78 -5.95 13.89
C TYR A 17 -17.95 -5.50 15.07
N VAL A 18 -16.98 -4.63 14.82
CA VAL A 18 -16.11 -4.01 15.83
C VAL A 18 -16.28 -2.49 15.79
N PRO A 19 -16.28 -1.79 16.93
CA PRO A 19 -16.38 -0.34 16.92
C PRO A 19 -15.21 0.30 16.16
N THR A 20 -15.49 1.33 15.35
CA THR A 20 -14.45 2.00 14.55
C THR A 20 -13.35 2.60 15.42
N ASN A 21 -13.67 3.06 16.63
CA ASN A 21 -12.70 3.59 17.61
C ASN A 21 -11.84 2.51 18.30
N TYR A 22 -12.11 1.22 18.07
CA TYR A 22 -11.34 0.09 18.62
C TYR A 22 -10.34 -0.48 17.60
N VAL A 23 -10.32 0.04 16.37
CA VAL A 23 -9.43 -0.41 15.29
C VAL A 23 -8.62 0.78 14.79
N LYS A 24 -7.30 0.61 14.72
CA LYS A 24 -6.41 1.56 14.06
C LYS A 24 -5.65 0.84 12.96
N ILE A 25 -5.71 1.38 11.74
CA ILE A 25 -4.81 0.96 10.67
C ILE A 25 -3.45 1.60 10.98
N GLU A 26 -2.48 0.79 11.39
CA GLU A 26 -1.12 1.30 11.53
C GLU A 26 -0.54 1.54 10.13
N PRO A 27 0.05 2.72 9.87
CA PRO A 27 0.76 2.97 8.63
C PRO A 27 1.99 2.07 8.59
N HIS A 28 1.88 0.94 7.89
CA HIS A 28 3.05 0.11 7.61
C HIS A 28 3.90 0.77 6.52
N GLU A 29 5.23 0.58 6.57
CA GLU A 29 6.17 1.17 5.61
C GLU A 29 5.88 0.76 4.15
N TRP A 30 5.25 -0.40 3.94
CA TRP A 30 4.79 -0.90 2.63
C TRP A 30 3.47 -0.28 2.16
N TYR A 31 2.75 0.43 3.03
CA TYR A 31 1.50 1.12 2.74
C TYR A 31 1.67 2.65 2.86
N LYS A 32 2.24 3.25 1.81
CA LYS A 32 2.59 4.68 1.77
C LYS A 32 1.41 5.61 1.41
N GLY A 33 0.17 5.20 1.65
CA GLY A 33 -1.04 5.96 1.32
C GLY A 33 -1.44 5.85 -0.16
N PRO A 34 -2.34 6.72 -0.67
CA PRO A 34 -2.68 6.75 -2.08
C PRO A 34 -1.46 7.21 -2.89
N MET A 35 -0.88 6.28 -3.65
CA MET A 35 0.28 6.48 -4.51
C MET A 35 -0.10 6.12 -5.95
N THR A 36 0.26 6.97 -6.90
CA THR A 36 0.09 6.69 -8.33
C THR A 36 1.12 5.68 -8.83
N ARG A 37 0.87 5.11 -10.01
CA ARG A 37 1.82 4.28 -10.76
C ARG A 37 3.15 5.00 -10.92
N ALA A 38 3.13 6.24 -11.39
CA ALA A 38 4.34 7.03 -11.61
C ALA A 38 5.09 7.36 -10.30
N GLU A 39 4.36 7.68 -9.23
CA GLU A 39 4.98 7.92 -7.91
C GLU A 39 5.65 6.66 -7.35
N SER A 40 5.05 5.48 -7.57
CA SER A 40 5.62 4.21 -7.14
C SER A 40 6.94 3.89 -7.87
N GLU A 41 7.03 4.22 -9.16
CA GLU A 41 8.26 4.04 -9.94
C GLU A 41 9.38 4.94 -9.42
N ARG A 42 9.08 6.24 -9.21
CA ARG A 42 10.04 7.20 -8.66
C ARG A 42 10.50 6.81 -7.26
N PHE A 43 9.60 6.28 -6.44
CA PHE A 43 9.89 5.85 -5.07
C PHE A 43 10.80 4.62 -5.06
N LEU A 44 10.40 3.54 -5.75
CA LEU A 44 11.13 2.27 -5.74
C LEU A 44 12.50 2.36 -6.44
N LEU A 45 12.66 3.26 -7.41
CA LEU A 45 13.93 3.48 -8.12
C LEU A 45 14.76 4.62 -7.53
N GLN A 46 14.40 5.13 -6.36
CA GLN A 46 15.15 6.22 -5.73
C GLN A 46 16.60 5.80 -5.45
N LEU A 47 17.53 6.72 -5.72
CA LEU A 47 18.95 6.55 -5.44
C LEU A 47 19.37 7.38 -4.23
N ASP A 48 20.35 6.88 -3.48
CA ASP A 48 21.01 7.62 -2.41
C ASP A 48 21.92 8.73 -2.97
N ALA A 49 22.52 9.53 -2.09
CA ALA A 49 23.44 10.61 -2.48
C ALA A 49 24.70 10.13 -3.22
N ARG A 50 25.00 8.83 -3.21
CA ARG A 50 26.13 8.20 -3.89
C ARG A 50 25.71 7.55 -5.22
N GLY A 51 24.42 7.60 -5.57
CA GLY A 51 23.87 7.00 -6.77
C GLY A 51 23.52 5.51 -6.64
N ASN A 52 23.50 4.94 -5.43
CA ASN A 52 23.11 3.55 -5.23
C ASN A 52 21.59 3.43 -5.03
N PRO A 53 20.95 2.35 -5.48
CA PRO A 53 19.55 2.09 -5.18
C PRO A 53 19.27 2.08 -3.67
N ILE A 54 18.27 2.85 -3.23
CA ILE A 54 17.82 2.85 -1.84
C ILE A 54 17.09 1.55 -1.52
N TYR A 55 16.34 1.02 -2.48
CA TYR A 55 15.53 -0.19 -2.31
C TYR A 55 16.14 -1.38 -3.05
N PHE A 56 16.05 -2.55 -2.44
CA PHE A 56 16.51 -3.83 -2.99
C PHE A 56 15.43 -4.48 -3.88
N ASP A 57 15.82 -5.44 -4.71
CA ASP A 57 14.89 -6.17 -5.57
C ASP A 57 13.88 -6.99 -4.76
N GLY A 58 12.62 -6.93 -5.17
CA GLY A 58 11.51 -7.47 -4.39
C GLY A 58 10.92 -6.48 -3.39
N CYS A 59 11.51 -5.29 -3.19
CA CYS A 59 10.84 -4.21 -2.49
C CYS A 59 9.57 -3.82 -3.26
N PHE A 60 8.45 -3.68 -2.54
CA PHE A 60 7.15 -3.45 -3.15
C PHE A 60 6.32 -2.42 -2.38
N VAL A 61 5.36 -1.85 -3.08
CA VAL A 61 4.31 -1.01 -2.50
C VAL A 61 2.94 -1.48 -3.01
N ILE A 62 1.95 -1.46 -2.12
CA ILE A 62 0.55 -1.66 -2.49
C ILE A 62 -0.09 -0.29 -2.67
N ARG A 63 -0.75 -0.07 -3.80
CA ARG A 63 -1.38 1.21 -4.14
C ARG A 63 -2.78 1.01 -4.71
N ARG A 64 -3.55 2.09 -4.83
CA ARG A 64 -4.83 2.05 -5.54
C ARG A 64 -4.60 1.82 -7.03
N SER A 65 -5.45 1.00 -7.63
CA SER A 65 -5.43 0.82 -9.08
C SER A 65 -5.98 2.08 -9.75
N GLU A 66 -5.27 2.55 -10.77
CA GLU A 66 -5.68 3.73 -11.56
C GLU A 66 -6.71 3.37 -12.63
N SER A 67 -6.72 2.12 -13.08
CA SER A 67 -7.70 1.61 -14.03
C SER A 67 -9.00 1.16 -13.36
N ASP A 68 -8.95 0.84 -12.06
CA ASP A 68 -10.10 0.45 -11.27
C ASP A 68 -9.98 0.97 -9.83
N GLN A 69 -10.73 2.04 -9.54
CA GLN A 69 -10.67 2.71 -8.24
C GLN A 69 -11.13 1.82 -7.07
N THR A 70 -11.83 0.72 -7.34
CA THR A 70 -12.30 -0.21 -6.32
C THR A 70 -11.24 -1.23 -5.91
N SER A 71 -10.24 -1.49 -6.77
CA SER A 71 -9.18 -2.47 -6.53
C SER A 71 -7.83 -1.86 -6.16
N PHE A 72 -6.87 -2.75 -5.88
CA PHE A 72 -5.49 -2.42 -5.58
C PHE A 72 -4.58 -2.93 -6.70
N ALA A 73 -3.40 -2.31 -6.80
CA ALA A 73 -2.30 -2.75 -7.64
C ALA A 73 -1.03 -2.89 -6.79
N VAL A 74 -0.10 -3.74 -7.23
CA VAL A 74 1.18 -3.97 -6.53
C VAL A 74 2.29 -3.51 -7.44
N SER A 75 3.14 -2.60 -6.97
CA SER A 75 4.34 -2.19 -7.71
C SER A 75 5.57 -2.80 -7.05
N ILE A 76 6.38 -3.56 -7.80
CA ILE A 76 7.53 -4.31 -7.30
C ILE A 76 8.80 -3.88 -8.03
N LYS A 77 9.85 -3.53 -7.29
CA LYS A 77 11.18 -3.27 -7.85
C LYS A 77 11.82 -4.57 -8.33
N PHE A 78 12.30 -4.58 -9.56
CA PHE A 78 13.17 -5.64 -10.07
C PHE A 78 14.23 -5.04 -11.00
N GLU A 79 15.50 -5.20 -10.62
CA GLU A 79 16.65 -4.58 -11.27
C GLU A 79 16.48 -3.05 -11.38
N SER A 80 16.51 -2.52 -12.61
CA SER A 80 16.35 -1.10 -12.94
C SER A 80 14.91 -0.73 -13.32
N THR A 81 13.96 -1.62 -13.05
CA THR A 81 12.56 -1.48 -13.49
C THR A 81 11.58 -1.71 -12.34
N VAL A 82 10.32 -1.39 -12.59
CA VAL A 82 9.22 -1.64 -11.66
C VAL A 82 8.11 -2.37 -12.42
N GLN A 83 7.70 -3.52 -11.87
CA GLN A 83 6.57 -4.32 -12.35
C GLN A 83 5.29 -3.92 -11.62
N HIS A 84 4.13 -4.05 -12.27
CA HIS A 84 2.83 -3.59 -11.77
C HIS A 84 1.74 -4.63 -11.93
#